data_AF-A0A7J4NYK0-F1
#
_entry.id   AF-A0A7J4NYK0-F1
#
_cell.length_a   1.000
_cell.length_b   1.000
_cell.length_c   1.000
_cell.angle_alpha   90.00
_cell.angle_beta   90.00
_cell.angle_gamma   90.00
#
_symmetry.space_group_name_H-M   'P 1'
#
loop_
_entity.id
_entity.type
_entity.pdbx_description
1 polymer ?
#
loop_
_entity_poly.entity_id
_entity_poly.type
_entity_poly.pdbx_seq_one_letter_code
_entity_poly.pdbx_strand_id
1 'polypeptide(L)'
;ILNEDGLQWSLDLAMVGEPGVTWHYNTGASHILSGIVTAATGVSTLRFAEENLFEPLGITRYAWSEDGAGTTIGGFDLQLSPRDMAKFGYLYLHDGEWDGKQIVSQQWVEKSTSTLTKPYATLGYGYQWWTTPSQNMYSCRGLYNQMIYVLPDQDIVIAITGDMKSGGTDSYIADYILASITEYQQNPQPAQAQPQGVPAYPATALVAGILIAVTLIHRRRVDSTPDKL
;
A
#
# COMPACT_ATOMS: atom_id res chain seq x y z
N ILE A 1 -20.17 13.19 -0.38
CA ILE A 1 -19.26 12.43 -1.27
C ILE A 1 -19.98 11.27 -1.96
N LEU A 2 -20.28 10.12 -1.34
CA LEU A 2 -20.84 8.98 -2.10
C LEU A 2 -22.22 9.23 -2.73
N ASN A 3 -23.02 10.16 -2.18
CA ASN A 3 -24.36 10.48 -2.69
C ASN A 3 -24.43 11.82 -3.44
N GLU A 4 -23.29 12.49 -3.64
CA GLU A 4 -23.19 13.83 -4.22
C GLU A 4 -22.08 13.84 -5.28
N ASP A 5 -22.01 14.89 -6.09
CA ASP A 5 -20.84 15.13 -6.95
C ASP A 5 -19.63 15.49 -6.05
N GLY A 6 -18.85 14.47 -5.68
CA GLY A 6 -17.72 14.59 -4.78
C GLY A 6 -16.54 15.30 -5.43
N LEU A 7 -16.40 15.16 -6.75
CA LEU A 7 -15.38 15.85 -7.54
C LEU A 7 -15.64 17.35 -7.58
N GLN A 8 -16.84 17.77 -7.99
CA GLN A 8 -17.20 19.19 -8.03
C GLN A 8 -17.17 19.80 -6.63
N TRP A 9 -17.71 19.10 -5.63
CA TRP A 9 -17.62 19.55 -4.25
C TRP A 9 -16.18 19.81 -3.80
N SER A 10 -15.23 18.94 -4.16
CA SER A 10 -13.81 19.12 -3.82
C SER A 10 -13.17 20.31 -4.53
N LEU A 11 -13.60 20.61 -5.77
CA LEU A 11 -13.12 21.75 -6.57
C LEU A 11 -13.68 23.10 -6.08
N ASP A 12 -14.89 23.09 -5.53
CA ASP A 12 -15.57 24.30 -5.02
C ASP A 12 -15.05 24.77 -3.65
N LEU A 13 -14.29 23.92 -2.95
CA LEU A 13 -13.72 24.28 -1.66
C LEU A 13 -12.66 25.37 -1.81
N ALA A 14 -12.75 26.38 -0.93
CA ALA A 14 -11.73 27.41 -0.84
C ALA A 14 -10.39 26.82 -0.39
N MET A 15 -9.30 27.29 -1.03
CA MET A 15 -7.95 26.96 -0.61
C MET A 15 -7.69 27.51 0.81
N VAL A 16 -7.22 26.65 1.71
CA VAL A 16 -6.88 27.02 3.09
C VAL A 16 -5.49 27.66 3.22
N GLY A 17 -4.70 27.64 2.14
CA GLY A 17 -3.36 28.23 2.08
C GLY A 17 -2.74 28.06 0.69
N GLU A 18 -1.56 28.68 0.49
CA GLU A 18 -0.83 28.62 -0.78
C GLU A 18 -0.30 27.20 -1.08
N PRO A 19 -0.48 26.69 -2.32
CA PRO A 19 0.07 25.40 -2.73
C PRO A 19 1.58 25.30 -2.47
N GLY A 20 2.01 24.18 -1.88
CA GLY A 20 3.43 23.89 -1.63
C GLY A 20 4.02 24.54 -0.37
N VAL A 21 3.26 25.35 0.37
CA VAL A 21 3.74 25.99 1.61
C VAL A 21 3.52 25.12 2.84
N THR A 22 2.30 24.61 3.02
CA THR A 22 1.93 23.78 4.18
C THR A 22 1.45 22.42 3.72
N TRP A 23 1.83 21.37 4.44
CA TRP A 23 1.37 20.01 4.16
C TRP A 23 0.00 19.74 4.80
N HIS A 24 -0.91 19.18 4.02
CA HIS A 24 -2.21 18.68 4.47
C HIS A 24 -2.52 17.35 3.80
N TYR A 25 -2.80 16.31 4.60
CA TYR A 25 -3.40 15.09 4.08
C TYR A 25 -4.85 15.36 3.69
N ASN A 26 -5.21 15.14 2.42
CA ASN A 26 -6.52 15.54 1.91
C ASN A 26 -7.07 14.50 0.92
N THR A 27 -8.12 13.79 1.34
CA THR A 27 -8.82 12.79 0.53
C THR A 27 -9.47 13.39 -0.73
N GLY A 28 -9.98 14.62 -0.66
CA GLY A 28 -10.56 15.32 -1.80
C GLY A 28 -9.52 15.64 -2.88
N ALA A 29 -8.29 15.96 -2.49
CA ALA A 29 -7.19 16.16 -3.44
C ALA A 29 -6.89 14.87 -4.24
N SER A 30 -6.92 13.70 -3.58
CA SER A 30 -6.77 12.42 -4.27
C SER A 30 -8.00 12.08 -5.14
N HIS A 31 -9.19 12.50 -4.75
CA HIS A 31 -10.38 12.38 -5.59
C HIS A 31 -10.31 13.25 -6.85
N ILE A 32 -9.75 14.47 -6.76
CA ILE A 32 -9.44 15.31 -7.92
C ILE A 32 -8.47 14.61 -8.88
N LEU A 33 -7.48 13.86 -8.39
CA LEU A 33 -6.59 13.06 -9.26
C LEU A 33 -7.37 12.01 -10.07
N SER A 34 -8.41 11.40 -9.50
CA SER A 34 -9.29 10.50 -10.26
C SER A 34 -10.03 11.23 -11.39
N GLY A 35 -10.54 12.43 -11.11
CA GLY A 35 -11.11 13.29 -12.15
C GLY A 35 -10.11 13.64 -13.25
N ILE A 36 -8.85 13.92 -12.89
CA ILE A 36 -7.77 14.20 -13.85
C ILE A 36 -7.47 12.98 -14.73
N VAL A 37 -7.35 11.77 -14.15
CA VAL A 37 -7.15 10.54 -14.93
C VAL A 37 -8.29 10.37 -15.92
N THR A 38 -9.53 10.57 -15.47
CA THR A 38 -10.71 10.44 -16.32
C THR A 38 -10.70 11.45 -17.47
N ALA A 39 -10.43 12.73 -17.18
CA ALA A 39 -10.36 13.78 -18.18
C ALA A 39 -9.21 13.58 -19.19
N ALA A 40 -8.05 13.09 -18.73
CA ALA A 40 -6.87 12.92 -19.57
C ALA A 40 -6.95 11.69 -20.48
N THR A 41 -7.68 10.65 -20.06
CA THR A 41 -7.72 9.36 -20.76
C THR A 41 -9.03 9.13 -21.51
N GLY A 42 -10.10 9.85 -21.15
CA GLY A 42 -11.44 9.67 -21.70
C GLY A 42 -12.18 8.44 -21.18
N VAL A 43 -11.62 7.71 -20.22
CA VAL A 43 -12.23 6.55 -19.55
C VAL A 43 -12.21 6.74 -18.04
N SER A 44 -13.10 6.08 -17.30
CA SER A 44 -13.09 6.17 -15.83
C SER A 44 -11.76 5.68 -15.25
N THR A 45 -11.38 6.20 -14.09
CA THR A 45 -10.18 5.74 -13.37
C THR A 45 -10.22 4.24 -13.08
N LEU A 46 -11.40 3.68 -12.78
CA LEU A 46 -11.56 2.24 -12.64
C LEU A 46 -11.15 1.51 -13.92
N ARG A 47 -11.71 1.90 -15.06
CA ARG A 47 -11.38 1.28 -16.36
C ARG A 47 -9.90 1.46 -16.71
N PHE A 48 -9.35 2.64 -16.46
CA PHE A 48 -7.92 2.89 -16.67
C PHE A 48 -7.06 1.95 -15.81
N ALA A 49 -7.42 1.75 -14.54
CA ALA A 49 -6.73 0.84 -13.63
C ALA A 49 -6.91 -0.62 -14.04
N GLU A 50 -8.08 -1.04 -14.52
CA GLU A 50 -8.33 -2.37 -15.06
C GLU A 50 -7.34 -2.70 -16.18
N GLU A 51 -7.30 -1.87 -17.22
CA GLU A 51 -6.48 -2.08 -18.42
C GLU A 51 -4.96 -1.98 -18.13
N ASN A 52 -4.55 -1.05 -17.26
CA ASN A 52 -3.14 -0.69 -17.10
C ASN A 52 -2.48 -1.23 -15.82
N LEU A 53 -3.24 -1.74 -14.85
CA LEU A 53 -2.72 -2.20 -13.57
C LEU A 53 -3.30 -3.54 -13.14
N PHE A 54 -4.63 -3.69 -13.07
CA PHE A 54 -5.25 -4.89 -12.52
C PHE A 54 -5.10 -6.08 -13.45
N GLU A 55 -5.40 -5.94 -14.74
CA GLU A 55 -5.22 -7.01 -15.72
C GLU A 55 -3.76 -7.48 -15.80
N PRO A 56 -2.75 -6.58 -15.95
CA PRO A 56 -1.35 -7.01 -15.96
C PRO A 56 -0.91 -7.75 -14.69
N LEU A 57 -1.43 -7.39 -13.51
CA LEU A 57 -1.13 -8.03 -12.23
C LEU A 57 -2.03 -9.24 -11.94
N GLY A 58 -2.99 -9.56 -12.82
CA GLY A 58 -3.97 -10.62 -12.60
C GLY A 58 -4.86 -10.39 -11.37
N ILE A 59 -5.19 -9.13 -11.08
CA ILE A 59 -6.14 -8.74 -10.03
C ILE A 59 -7.55 -8.82 -10.61
N THR A 60 -8.34 -9.78 -10.15
CA THR A 60 -9.67 -10.09 -10.73
C THR A 60 -10.81 -9.91 -9.75
N ARG A 61 -10.51 -9.66 -8.47
CA ARG A 61 -11.50 -9.51 -7.39
C ARG A 61 -11.29 -8.20 -6.67
N TYR A 62 -12.04 -7.19 -7.09
CA TYR A 62 -12.02 -5.86 -6.50
C TYR A 62 -13.43 -5.29 -6.43
N ALA A 63 -13.61 -4.31 -5.56
CA ALA A 63 -14.74 -3.39 -5.59
C ALA A 63 -14.18 -1.97 -5.45
N TRP A 64 -14.65 -1.04 -6.27
CA TRP A 64 -14.24 0.34 -6.19
C TRP A 64 -15.43 1.24 -6.51
N SER A 65 -15.91 1.93 -5.49
CA SER A 65 -17.11 2.75 -5.62
C SER A 65 -16.87 4.01 -6.44
N GLU A 66 -17.98 4.58 -6.89
CA GLU A 66 -18.06 5.90 -7.51
C GLU A 66 -18.73 6.89 -6.55
N ASP A 67 -18.55 8.18 -6.80
CA ASP A 67 -19.34 9.22 -6.16
C ASP A 67 -20.74 9.34 -6.80
N GLY A 68 -21.55 10.29 -6.32
CA GLY A 68 -22.91 10.50 -6.82
C GLY A 68 -22.98 11.01 -8.26
N ALA A 69 -21.86 11.42 -8.86
CA ALA A 69 -21.75 11.85 -10.25
C ALA A 69 -21.11 10.77 -11.17
N GLY A 70 -20.73 9.61 -10.63
CA GLY A 70 -20.11 8.51 -11.39
C GLY A 70 -18.59 8.62 -11.51
N THR A 71 -17.93 9.50 -10.75
CA THR A 71 -16.47 9.56 -10.68
C THR A 71 -15.96 8.49 -9.73
N THR A 72 -15.10 7.57 -10.21
CA THR A 72 -14.43 6.58 -9.36
C THR A 72 -13.73 7.25 -8.16
N ILE A 73 -13.93 6.73 -6.95
CA ILE A 73 -13.41 7.36 -5.72
C ILE A 73 -11.88 7.31 -5.64
N GLY A 74 -11.19 8.43 -5.90
CA GLY A 74 -9.71 8.47 -5.88
C GLY A 74 -9.00 8.46 -4.51
N GLY A 75 -9.71 8.56 -3.39
CA GLY A 75 -9.09 8.77 -2.06
C GLY A 75 -9.34 7.68 -1.02
N PHE A 76 -10.26 6.73 -1.29
CA PHE A 76 -10.66 5.66 -0.38
C PHE A 76 -11.48 4.59 -1.15
N ASP A 77 -11.95 3.57 -0.43
CA ASP A 77 -12.95 2.57 -0.89
C ASP A 77 -12.54 1.62 -2.02
N LEU A 78 -11.27 1.62 -2.46
CA LEU A 78 -10.74 0.50 -3.22
C LEU A 78 -10.59 -0.71 -2.30
N GLN A 79 -11.33 -1.77 -2.60
CA GLN A 79 -11.31 -3.03 -1.87
C GLN A 79 -10.55 -4.07 -2.68
N LEU A 80 -9.50 -4.62 -2.09
CA LEU A 80 -8.65 -5.67 -2.66
C LEU A 80 -8.45 -6.79 -1.64
N SER A 81 -8.07 -7.97 -2.12
CA SER A 81 -7.54 -9.00 -1.23
C SER A 81 -6.14 -8.59 -0.72
N PRO A 82 -5.70 -9.04 0.47
CA PRO A 82 -4.34 -8.80 0.95
C PRO A 82 -3.27 -9.29 -0.04
N ARG A 83 -3.56 -10.37 -0.78
CA ARG A 83 -2.68 -10.88 -1.84
C ARG A 83 -2.55 -9.87 -2.98
N ASP A 84 -3.65 -9.31 -3.45
CA ASP A 84 -3.64 -8.33 -4.55
C ASP A 84 -3.03 -6.99 -4.12
N MET A 85 -3.20 -6.59 -2.86
CA MET A 85 -2.43 -5.50 -2.25
C MET A 85 -0.92 -5.78 -2.29
N ALA A 86 -0.51 -7.00 -1.95
CA ALA A 86 0.91 -7.39 -2.01
C ALA A 86 1.46 -7.39 -3.44
N LYS A 87 0.66 -7.69 -4.47
CA LYS A 87 1.08 -7.58 -5.88
C LYS A 87 1.44 -6.15 -6.25
N PHE A 88 0.66 -5.16 -5.79
CA PHE A 88 0.98 -3.74 -6.00
C PHE A 88 2.28 -3.33 -5.30
N GLY A 89 2.48 -3.77 -4.06
CA GLY A 89 3.76 -3.56 -3.36
C GLY A 89 4.94 -4.24 -4.06
N TYR A 90 4.73 -5.46 -4.58
CA TYR A 90 5.75 -6.25 -5.29
C TYR A 90 6.15 -5.58 -6.60
N LEU A 91 5.18 -5.06 -7.34
CA LEU A 91 5.44 -4.25 -8.53
C LEU A 91 6.42 -3.10 -8.23
N TYR A 92 6.21 -2.39 -7.13
CA TYR A 92 7.10 -1.29 -6.72
C TYR A 92 8.44 -1.78 -6.15
N LEU A 93 8.46 -2.92 -5.44
CA LEU A 93 9.69 -3.56 -4.99
C LEU A 93 10.61 -3.91 -6.16
N HIS A 94 10.02 -4.28 -7.30
CA HIS A 94 10.72 -4.65 -8.53
C HIS A 94 10.72 -3.52 -9.57
N ASP A 95 10.86 -2.27 -9.13
CA ASP A 95 11.08 -1.11 -9.99
C ASP A 95 10.03 -0.94 -11.10
N GLY A 96 8.81 -1.44 -10.86
CA GLY A 96 7.67 -1.37 -11.77
C GLY A 96 7.63 -2.46 -12.84
N GLU A 97 8.46 -3.49 -12.71
CA GLU A 97 8.42 -4.69 -13.55
C GLU A 97 7.49 -5.76 -12.95
N TRP A 98 6.70 -6.41 -13.80
CA TRP A 98 5.89 -7.57 -13.46
C TRP A 98 5.99 -8.61 -14.58
N ASP A 99 6.44 -9.82 -14.25
CA ASP A 99 6.59 -10.96 -15.19
C ASP A 99 7.34 -10.58 -16.48
N GLY A 100 8.45 -9.85 -16.35
CA GLY A 100 9.28 -9.38 -17.47
C GLY A 100 8.68 -8.24 -18.30
N LYS A 101 7.55 -7.65 -17.86
CA LYS A 101 6.93 -6.49 -18.50
C LYS A 101 7.04 -5.26 -17.58
N GLN A 102 7.51 -4.15 -18.13
CA GLN A 102 7.48 -2.86 -17.43
C GLN A 102 6.03 -2.33 -17.41
N ILE A 103 5.42 -2.28 -16.23
CA ILE A 103 4.06 -1.75 -16.03
C ILE A 103 4.11 -0.29 -15.59
N VAL A 104 4.99 0.02 -14.64
CA VAL A 104 5.27 1.39 -14.17
C VAL A 104 6.73 1.67 -14.47
N SER A 105 7.11 2.83 -14.99
CA SER A 105 8.53 3.08 -15.27
C SER A 105 9.36 3.11 -13.99
N GLN A 106 10.57 2.56 -14.03
CA GLN A 106 11.53 2.64 -12.91
C GLN A 106 11.72 4.09 -12.44
N GLN A 107 11.87 5.03 -13.38
CA GLN A 107 12.00 6.45 -13.05
C GLN A 107 10.80 6.98 -12.26
N TRP A 108 9.58 6.51 -12.55
CA TRP A 108 8.40 6.88 -11.78
C TRP A 108 8.37 6.21 -10.41
N VAL A 109 8.79 4.95 -10.28
CA VAL A 109 8.92 4.27 -8.98
C VAL A 109 9.88 5.05 -8.07
N GLU A 110 11.08 5.36 -8.55
CA GLU A 110 12.09 6.13 -7.82
C GLU A 110 11.56 7.52 -7.42
N LYS A 111 10.94 8.23 -8.35
CA LYS A 111 10.42 9.57 -8.10
C LYS A 111 9.23 9.56 -7.14
N SER A 112 8.28 8.66 -7.34
CA SER A 112 7.03 8.61 -6.58
C SER A 112 7.22 8.14 -5.13
N THR A 113 8.24 7.32 -4.88
CA THR A 113 8.59 6.84 -3.52
C THR A 113 9.63 7.72 -2.82
N SER A 114 10.10 8.79 -3.46
CA SER A 114 11.00 9.76 -2.85
C SER A 114 10.29 10.63 -1.79
N THR A 115 11.06 11.14 -0.81
CA THR A 115 10.52 12.02 0.23
C THR A 115 10.52 13.47 -0.23
N LEU A 116 9.34 14.02 -0.53
CA LEU A 116 9.17 15.42 -0.94
C LEU A 116 8.94 16.36 0.25
N THR A 117 8.34 15.85 1.32
CA THR A 117 8.05 16.61 2.54
C THR A 117 8.07 15.70 3.76
N LYS A 118 8.25 16.29 4.95
CA LYS A 118 8.35 15.59 6.23
C LYS A 118 7.30 16.11 7.21
N PRO A 119 6.06 15.61 7.13
CA PRO A 119 4.98 16.05 8.03
C PRO A 119 5.19 15.62 9.49
N TYR A 120 5.98 14.57 9.72
CA TYR A 120 6.31 14.07 11.05
C TYR A 120 7.80 13.82 11.21
N ALA A 121 8.26 13.63 12.46
CA ALA A 121 9.68 13.44 12.76
C ALA A 121 10.31 12.23 12.04
N THR A 122 9.56 11.13 11.92
CA THR A 122 10.03 9.87 11.35
C THR A 122 9.42 9.54 9.99
N LEU A 123 8.33 10.23 9.61
CA LEU A 123 7.60 9.96 8.37
C LEU A 123 7.71 11.13 7.39
N GLY A 124 8.08 10.78 6.16
CA GLY A 124 7.96 11.61 4.99
C GLY A 124 6.73 11.27 4.15
N TYR A 125 6.52 12.07 3.10
CA TYR A 125 5.47 11.86 2.12
C TYR A 125 5.94 12.28 0.71
N GLY A 126 5.51 11.56 -0.31
CA GLY A 126 5.74 11.88 -1.72
C GLY A 126 4.74 11.17 -2.62
N TYR A 127 4.14 11.87 -3.59
CA TYR A 127 3.23 11.29 -4.61
C TYR A 127 2.28 10.17 -4.14
N GLN A 128 1.57 10.37 -3.01
CA GLN A 128 0.64 9.40 -2.38
C GLN A 128 1.27 8.24 -1.58
N TRP A 129 2.59 8.24 -1.41
CA TRP A 129 3.33 7.32 -0.56
C TRP A 129 3.74 7.98 0.76
N TRP A 130 3.56 7.24 1.85
CA TRP A 130 4.26 7.50 3.10
C TRP A 130 5.66 6.94 3.02
N THR A 131 6.67 7.67 3.48
CA THR A 131 8.07 7.23 3.45
C THR A 131 8.66 7.22 4.86
N THR A 132 9.57 6.29 5.11
CA THR A 132 10.40 6.23 6.32
C THR A 132 11.86 6.22 5.89
N PRO A 133 12.48 7.40 5.65
CA PRO A 133 13.79 7.49 5.02
C PRO A 133 14.90 6.76 5.77
N SER A 134 14.82 6.70 7.10
CA SER A 134 15.81 6.02 7.94
C SER A 134 15.84 4.50 7.77
N GLN A 135 14.82 3.92 7.14
CA GLN A 135 14.68 2.48 6.92
C GLN A 135 14.57 2.13 5.43
N ASN A 136 14.80 3.10 4.53
CA ASN A 136 14.54 2.97 3.10
C ASN A 136 13.15 2.34 2.80
N MET A 137 12.13 2.68 3.59
CA MET A 137 10.82 2.03 3.52
C MET A 137 9.78 3.01 2.99
N TYR A 138 8.83 2.51 2.20
CA TYR A 138 7.66 3.27 1.79
C TYR A 138 6.38 2.44 1.94
N SER A 139 5.25 3.13 2.11
CA SER A 139 3.98 2.49 2.45
C SER A 139 2.74 3.23 1.96
N CYS A 140 1.70 2.44 1.67
CA CYS A 140 0.32 2.92 1.55
C CYS A 140 -0.37 2.68 2.90
N ARG A 141 -1.02 3.71 3.44
CA ARG A 141 -1.65 3.65 4.77
C ARG A 141 -3.11 4.10 4.70
N GLY A 142 -4.01 3.18 5.00
CA GLY A 142 -5.45 3.40 5.08
C GLY A 142 -5.98 3.28 6.50
N LEU A 143 -7.14 3.90 6.73
CA LEU A 143 -7.87 3.81 8.00
C LEU A 143 -8.12 2.34 8.39
N TYR A 144 -8.19 2.07 9.69
CA TYR A 144 -8.40 0.74 10.26
C TYR A 144 -7.30 -0.29 10.00
N ASN A 145 -6.07 0.16 9.68
CA ASN A 145 -4.89 -0.67 9.38
C ASN A 145 -4.97 -1.42 8.04
N GLN A 146 -5.38 -0.73 6.97
CA GLN A 146 -5.12 -1.21 5.61
C GLN A 146 -3.73 -0.73 5.19
N MET A 147 -2.76 -1.63 5.08
CA MET A 147 -1.37 -1.25 4.87
C MET A 147 -0.70 -2.07 3.78
N ILE A 148 0.14 -1.39 3.02
CA ILE A 148 1.16 -2.00 2.15
C ILE A 148 2.48 -1.39 2.57
N TYR A 149 3.45 -2.20 2.97
CA TYR A 149 4.82 -1.77 3.23
C TYR A 149 5.74 -2.42 2.21
N VAL A 150 6.68 -1.65 1.70
CA VAL A 150 7.72 -2.12 0.79
C VAL A 150 9.07 -1.76 1.39
N LEU A 151 9.92 -2.78 1.51
CA LEU A 151 11.24 -2.71 2.12
C LEU A 151 12.28 -3.23 1.12
N PRO A 152 12.79 -2.35 0.23
CA PRO A 152 13.75 -2.72 -0.81
C PRO A 152 15.01 -3.38 -0.26
N ASP A 153 15.57 -2.85 0.83
CA ASP A 153 16.80 -3.37 1.44
C ASP A 153 16.65 -4.82 1.93
N GLN A 154 15.42 -5.25 2.24
CA GLN A 154 15.12 -6.60 2.72
C GLN A 154 14.50 -7.49 1.65
N ASP A 155 14.19 -6.96 0.46
CA ASP A 155 13.45 -7.68 -0.60
C ASP A 155 12.09 -8.21 -0.08
N ILE A 156 11.31 -7.33 0.55
CA ILE A 156 10.07 -7.69 1.25
C ILE A 156 8.92 -6.72 0.94
N VAL A 157 7.73 -7.32 0.77
CA VAL A 157 6.44 -6.66 0.82
C VAL A 157 5.62 -7.22 1.98
N ILE A 158 4.92 -6.34 2.71
CA ILE A 158 3.98 -6.71 3.76
C ILE A 158 2.65 -6.05 3.45
N ALA A 159 1.63 -6.86 3.15
CA ALA A 159 0.25 -6.41 3.05
C ALA A 159 -0.53 -6.80 4.30
N ILE A 160 -1.31 -5.86 4.84
CA ILE A 160 -2.13 -6.05 6.04
C ILE A 160 -3.50 -5.43 5.77
N THR A 161 -4.55 -6.19 6.10
CA THR A 161 -5.91 -5.69 6.24
C THR A 161 -6.34 -5.88 7.68
N GLY A 162 -7.05 -4.91 8.25
CA GLY A 162 -7.49 -4.95 9.63
C GLY A 162 -8.80 -4.19 9.87
N ASP A 163 -9.29 -4.26 11.10
CA ASP A 163 -10.43 -3.46 11.59
C ASP A 163 -10.07 -2.77 12.93
N MET A 164 -8.82 -2.32 13.04
CA MET A 164 -8.29 -1.75 14.27
C MET A 164 -8.35 -0.24 14.22
N LYS A 165 -9.12 0.37 15.13
CA LYS A 165 -9.36 1.83 15.19
C LYS A 165 -8.10 2.65 15.47
N SER A 166 -7.04 2.07 16.04
CA SER A 166 -5.77 2.79 16.25
C SER A 166 -4.56 1.86 16.40
N GLY A 167 -3.44 2.27 15.79
CA GLY A 167 -2.08 1.90 16.19
C GLY A 167 -1.65 0.44 15.99
N GLY A 168 -0.38 0.16 16.31
CA GLY A 168 0.20 -1.17 16.47
C GLY A 168 1.04 -1.68 15.28
N THR A 169 0.64 -1.37 14.04
CA THR A 169 1.23 -2.05 12.86
C THR A 169 2.71 -1.72 12.63
N ASP A 170 3.10 -0.45 12.78
CA ASP A 170 4.52 -0.05 12.63
C ASP A 170 5.43 -0.74 13.66
N SER A 171 4.99 -0.85 14.93
CA SER A 171 5.72 -1.59 15.97
C SER A 171 5.76 -3.09 15.68
N TYR A 172 4.69 -3.69 15.14
CA TYR A 172 4.74 -5.11 14.77
C TYR A 172 5.76 -5.39 13.66
N ILE A 173 5.87 -4.47 12.69
CA ILE A 173 6.84 -4.61 11.61
C ILE A 173 8.26 -4.44 12.15
N ALA A 174 8.53 -3.36 12.90
CA ALA A 174 9.86 -3.10 13.42
C ALA A 174 10.32 -4.15 14.45
N ASP A 175 9.50 -4.37 15.48
CA ASP A 175 9.90 -5.09 16.68
C ASP A 175 9.87 -6.62 16.51
N TYR A 176 9.07 -7.12 15.55
CA TYR A 176 8.90 -8.57 15.34
C TYR A 176 9.34 -9.00 13.95
N ILE A 177 8.82 -8.38 12.89
CA ILE A 177 9.11 -8.83 11.51
C ILE A 177 10.57 -8.53 11.16
N LEU A 178 11.00 -7.27 11.20
CA LEU A 178 12.37 -6.88 10.85
C LEU A 178 13.41 -7.42 11.83
N ALA A 179 13.09 -7.43 13.12
CA ALA A 179 13.93 -8.05 14.14
C ALA A 179 14.20 -9.54 13.82
N SER A 180 13.16 -10.32 13.52
CA SER A 180 13.31 -11.75 13.21
C SER A 180 14.07 -12.02 11.91
N ILE A 181 13.87 -11.19 10.87
CA ILE A 181 14.62 -11.30 9.61
C ILE A 181 16.10 -10.99 9.85
N THR A 182 16.39 -9.93 10.60
CA THR A 182 17.77 -9.54 10.93
C THR A 182 18.47 -10.64 11.73
N GLU A 183 17.79 -11.20 12.73
CA GLU A 183 18.30 -12.32 13.52
C GLU A 183 18.58 -13.54 12.65
N TYR A 184 17.66 -13.93 11.77
CA TYR A 184 17.85 -15.06 10.84
C TYR A 184 19.00 -14.83 9.86
N GLN A 185 19.16 -13.62 9.34
CA GLN A 185 20.27 -13.26 8.46
C GLN A 185 21.63 -13.34 9.17
N GLN A 186 21.67 -13.01 10.46
CA GLN A 186 22.89 -13.08 11.27
C GLN A 186 23.19 -14.51 11.76
N ASN A 187 22.16 -15.33 11.98
CA ASN A 187 22.29 -16.70 12.46
C ASN A 187 21.30 -17.65 11.75
N PRO A 188 21.64 -18.15 10.54
CA PRO A 188 20.77 -19.02 9.75
C PRO A 188 20.79 -20.46 10.30
N GLN A 189 20.24 -20.64 11.49
CA GLN A 189 19.83 -21.95 12.00
C GLN A 189 18.29 -22.04 12.01
N PRO A 190 17.70 -23.20 11.70
CA PRO A 190 16.25 -23.37 11.79
C PRO A 190 15.82 -23.08 13.24
N ALA A 191 14.89 -22.14 13.41
CA ALA A 191 14.46 -21.65 14.71
C ALA A 191 14.06 -22.81 15.64
N GLN A 192 14.92 -23.14 16.60
CA GLN A 192 14.59 -24.01 17.73
C GLN A 192 14.12 -23.14 18.91
N ALA A 193 12.94 -22.52 18.80
CA ALA A 193 12.11 -22.11 19.94
C ALA A 193 10.91 -21.28 19.46
N GLN A 194 9.75 -21.52 20.07
CA GLN A 194 8.66 -20.54 20.08
C GLN A 194 9.17 -19.23 20.71
N PRO A 195 8.86 -18.06 20.14
CA PRO A 195 9.30 -16.79 20.72
C PRO A 195 8.71 -16.63 22.13
N GLN A 196 9.60 -16.61 23.13
CA GLN A 196 9.22 -16.31 24.51
C GLN A 196 8.77 -14.86 24.60
N GLY A 197 7.55 -14.63 25.10
CA GLY A 197 6.99 -13.28 25.29
C GLY A 197 5.86 -12.91 24.35
N VAL A 198 5.54 -13.73 23.34
CA VAL A 198 4.27 -13.59 22.61
C VAL A 198 3.16 -14.18 23.50
N PRO A 199 2.15 -13.40 23.94
CA PRO A 199 1.04 -13.98 24.67
C PRO A 199 0.40 -15.07 23.81
N ALA A 200 0.31 -16.28 24.35
CA ALA A 200 -0.41 -17.37 23.73
C ALA A 200 -1.90 -16.97 23.68
N TYR A 201 -2.36 -16.47 22.53
CA TYR A 201 -3.79 -16.32 22.30
C TYR A 201 -4.37 -17.74 22.20
N PRO A 202 -5.38 -18.08 23.02
CA PRO A 202 -6.03 -19.37 22.89
C PRO A 202 -6.60 -19.49 21.46
N ALA A 203 -6.57 -20.69 20.89
CA ALA A 203 -7.05 -20.98 19.53
C ALA A 203 -8.52 -20.57 19.28
N THR A 204 -9.24 -20.16 20.32
CA THR A 204 -10.61 -19.63 20.31
C THR A 204 -10.70 -18.11 20.14
N ALA A 205 -9.60 -17.35 20.21
CA ALA A 205 -9.57 -15.91 19.93
C ALA A 205 -9.66 -15.58 18.43
N LEU A 206 -9.67 -16.62 17.57
CA LEU A 206 -9.90 -16.55 16.12
C LEU A 206 -11.36 -16.24 15.72
N VAL A 207 -12.27 -16.00 16.68
CA VAL A 207 -13.71 -15.81 16.42
C VAL A 207 -14.21 -14.38 16.69
N ALA A 208 -13.30 -13.39 16.79
CA ALA A 208 -13.70 -11.98 16.76
C ALA A 208 -12.75 -11.15 15.89
N GLY A 209 -12.96 -11.18 14.57
CA GLY A 209 -12.60 -10.08 13.66
C GLY A 209 -11.12 -9.83 13.34
N ILE A 210 -10.20 -10.75 13.61
CA ILE A 210 -8.78 -10.58 13.31
C ILE A 210 -8.38 -11.55 12.18
N LEU A 211 -8.31 -11.04 10.95
CA LEU A 211 -7.64 -11.71 9.84
C LEU A 211 -6.42 -10.87 9.42
N ILE A 212 -5.32 -10.97 10.17
CA ILE A 212 -4.03 -10.44 9.72
C ILE A 212 -3.48 -11.43 8.68
N ALA A 213 -3.76 -11.18 7.41
CA ALA A 213 -3.15 -11.93 6.32
C ALA A 213 -1.80 -11.30 5.95
N VAL A 214 -0.74 -11.60 6.71
CA VAL A 214 0.61 -11.22 6.30
C VAL A 214 1.02 -12.11 5.14
N THR A 215 1.05 -11.54 3.93
CA THR A 215 1.67 -12.21 2.78
C THR A 215 3.10 -11.71 2.67
N LEU A 216 4.05 -12.54 3.13
CA LEU A 216 5.48 -12.31 2.90
C LEU A 216 5.86 -12.94 1.56
N ILE A 217 6.36 -12.11 0.64
CA ILE A 217 6.92 -12.56 -0.63
C ILE A 217 8.42 -12.35 -0.52
N HIS A 218 9.18 -13.44 -0.55
CA HIS A 218 10.65 -13.42 -0.54
C HIS A 218 11.18 -14.24 -1.71
N ARG A 219 12.27 -13.80 -2.33
CA ARG A 219 12.94 -14.50 -3.43
C ARG A 219 13.35 -15.93 -3.03
N ARG A 220 12.83 -16.96 -3.71
CA ARG A 220 13.54 -18.25 -3.76
C ARG A 220 14.70 -18.13 -4.76
N ARG A 221 15.95 -18.22 -4.29
CA ARG A 221 17.06 -18.63 -5.15
C ARG A 221 17.03 -20.14 -5.26
N VAL A 222 16.54 -20.69 -6.37
CA VAL A 222 17.03 -21.89 -7.09
C VAL A 222 16.18 -22.02 -8.37
N ASP A 223 16.84 -22.39 -9.46
CA ASP A 223 16.29 -22.66 -10.79
C ASP A 223 15.00 -23.50 -10.80
N SER A 224 14.17 -23.25 -11.83
CA SER A 224 12.93 -23.92 -12.23
C SER A 224 11.61 -23.34 -11.71
N THR A 225 10.91 -22.68 -12.65
CA THR A 225 9.50 -22.25 -12.67
C THR A 225 9.03 -21.32 -11.53
N PRO A 226 8.63 -20.07 -11.83
CA PRO A 226 7.97 -19.23 -10.84
C PRO A 226 6.61 -19.84 -10.49
N ASP A 227 6.43 -20.22 -9.22
CA ASP A 227 5.08 -20.33 -8.65
C ASP A 227 4.44 -18.95 -8.78
N LYS A 228 3.46 -18.85 -9.68
CA LYS A 228 2.73 -17.61 -9.95
C LYS A 228 1.97 -17.18 -8.68
N LEU A 229 2.11 -15.91 -8.30
CA LEU A 229 1.36 -15.26 -7.21
C LEU A 229 -0.15 -15.24 -7.46
#